data_AF-A0A2P8C7T4-F1
#
_entry.id   AF-A0A2P8C7T4-F1
#
_cell.length_a   1.000
_cell.length_b   1.000
_cell.length_c   1.000
_cell.angle_alpha   90.00
_cell.angle_beta   90.00
_cell.angle_gamma   90.00
#
_symmetry.space_group_name_H-M   'P 1'
#
loop_
_entity.id
_entity.type
_entity.pdbx_description
1 polymer ?
#
loop_
_entity_poly.entity_id
_entity_poly.type
_entity_poly.pdbx_seq_one_letter_code
_entity_poly.pdbx_strand_id
1 'polypeptide(L)'
;MKNGKETMLSDHMEGFQEKPINYNDYEVSFRRWLVSQIDAEKMSFQQARDRFDLGSQYRRIVRNWQERYSDDIHLSLQAMSGKERTDVKALEK
;
A
#
# COMPACT_ATOMS: atom_id res chain seq x y z
N MET A 1 27.92 12.55 13.18
CA MET A 1 27.23 11.53 12.38
C MET A 1 27.31 11.97 10.93
N LYS A 2 27.74 11.09 10.01
CA LYS A 2 27.93 11.44 8.60
C LYS A 2 26.55 11.51 7.94
N ASN A 3 26.11 12.70 7.57
CA ASN A 3 24.94 12.91 6.72
C ASN A 3 25.24 12.26 5.36
N GLY A 4 24.67 11.09 5.10
CA GLY A 4 24.71 10.49 3.77
C GLY A 4 24.04 11.46 2.81
N LYS A 5 24.77 11.93 1.80
CA LYS A 5 24.18 12.71 0.71
C LYS A 5 23.10 11.83 0.07
N GLU A 6 21.85 12.25 0.19
CA GLU A 6 20.76 11.68 -0.60
C GLU A 6 21.12 11.89 -2.08
N THR A 7 21.42 10.80 -2.78
CA THR A 7 21.61 10.82 -4.23
C THR A 7 20.25 11.12 -4.86
N MET A 8 20.02 12.39 -5.19
CA MET A 8 18.89 12.82 -6.00
C MET A 8 18.99 12.12 -7.37
N LEU A 9 17.89 11.53 -7.83
CA LEU A 9 17.80 10.88 -9.16
C LEU A 9 17.93 11.89 -10.31
N SER A 10 17.67 13.17 -10.04
CA SER A 10 17.77 14.27 -11.00
C SER A 10 17.94 15.60 -10.26
N ASP A 11 18.78 16.48 -10.79
CA ASP A 11 18.94 17.87 -10.32
C ASP A 11 17.90 18.82 -10.94
N HIS A 12 17.06 18.32 -11.86
CA HIS A 12 16.03 19.10 -12.53
C HIS A 12 14.72 19.12 -11.71
N MET A 13 14.74 19.86 -10.59
CA MET A 13 13.56 20.12 -9.74
C MET A 13 12.90 21.47 -10.04
N GLU A 14 13.24 22.10 -11.16
CA GLU A 14 12.71 23.41 -11.54
C GLU A 14 11.18 23.34 -11.73
N GLY A 15 10.43 24.13 -10.95
CA GLY A 15 8.96 24.13 -10.94
C GLY A 15 8.32 23.25 -9.84
N PHE A 16 9.09 22.41 -9.14
CA PHE A 16 8.58 21.74 -7.94
C PHE A 16 8.57 22.71 -6.76
N GLN A 17 7.38 22.97 -6.22
CA GLN A 17 7.25 23.77 -5.00
C GLN A 17 7.41 22.86 -3.78
N GLU A 18 8.43 23.12 -2.97
CA GLU A 18 8.51 22.57 -1.63
C GLU A 18 7.32 23.09 -0.82
N LYS A 19 6.33 22.23 -0.61
CA LYS A 19 5.20 22.48 0.27
C LYS A 19 5.34 21.60 1.51
N PRO A 20 4.96 22.12 2.69
CA PRO A 20 4.89 21.28 3.88
C PRO A 20 3.90 20.14 3.61
N ILE A 21 4.36 18.90 3.77
CA ILE A 21 3.55 17.71 3.57
C ILE A 21 2.59 17.59 4.75
N ASN A 22 1.28 17.68 4.49
CA ASN A 22 0.28 17.32 5.47
C ASN A 22 -0.03 15.82 5.37
N TYR A 23 0.51 15.03 6.30
CA TYR A 23 0.30 13.58 6.30
C TYR A 23 -1.16 13.16 6.44
N ASN A 24 -2.03 14.04 6.94
CA ASN A 24 -3.46 13.77 7.03
C ASN A 24 -4.12 13.64 5.65
N ASP A 25 -3.56 14.29 4.62
CA ASP A 25 -4.09 14.22 3.25
C ASP A 25 -3.96 12.79 2.68
N TYR A 26 -3.04 12.00 3.23
CA TYR A 26 -2.77 10.62 2.83
C TYR A 26 -3.49 9.59 3.70
N GLU A 27 -4.29 10.03 4.67
CA GLU A 27 -4.92 9.13 5.63
C GLU A 27 -5.86 8.11 4.95
N VAL A 28 -6.63 8.55 3.96
CA VAL A 28 -7.52 7.66 3.19
C VAL A 28 -6.71 6.60 2.43
N SER A 29 -5.64 7.04 1.76
CA SER A 29 -4.73 6.15 1.04
C SER A 29 -4.05 5.15 1.97
N PHE A 30 -3.61 5.60 3.15
CA PHE A 30 -3.05 4.75 4.19
C PHE A 30 -4.05 3.69 4.66
N ARG A 31 -5.30 4.09 4.96
CA ARG A 31 -6.35 3.16 5.40
C ARG A 31 -6.66 2.11 4.32
N ARG A 32 -6.79 2.53 3.07
CA ARG A 32 -6.99 1.62 1.91
C ARG A 32 -5.82 0.65 1.75
N TRP A 33 -4.59 1.15 1.82
CA TRP A 33 -3.40 0.32 1.74
C TRP A 33 -3.35 -0.70 2.89
N LEU A 34 -3.60 -0.28 4.13
CA LEU A 34 -3.54 -1.17 5.28
C LEU A 34 -4.58 -2.29 5.18
N VAL A 35 -5.81 -1.95 4.77
CA VAL A 35 -6.87 -2.92 4.48
C VAL A 35 -6.40 -3.95 3.45
N SER A 36 -5.83 -3.50 2.32
CA SER A 36 -5.31 -4.42 1.29
C SER A 36 -4.21 -5.36 1.80
N GLN A 37 -3.35 -4.92 2.73
CA GLN A 37 -2.31 -5.77 3.30
C GLN A 37 -2.89 -6.86 4.21
N ILE A 38 -3.95 -6.51 4.94
CA ILE A 38 -4.63 -7.42 5.86
C ILE A 38 -5.46 -8.43 5.08
N ASP A 39 -6.22 -7.98 4.08
CA ASP A 39 -7.06 -8.84 3.25
C ASP A 39 -6.23 -9.80 2.38
N ALA A 40 -5.05 -9.37 1.93
CA ALA A 40 -4.10 -10.22 1.22
C ALA A 40 -3.27 -11.14 2.15
N GLU A 41 -3.59 -11.19 3.45
CA GLU A 41 -2.88 -11.97 4.48
C GLU A 41 -1.37 -11.66 4.59
N LYS A 42 -0.91 -10.50 4.07
CA LYS A 42 0.49 -10.06 4.14
C LYS A 42 0.82 -9.41 5.49
N MET A 43 -0.19 -9.01 6.24
CA MET A 43 -0.06 -8.40 7.56
C MET A 43 -1.24 -8.81 8.45
N SER A 44 -0.96 -9.33 9.63
CA SER A 44 -2.01 -9.58 10.63
C SER A 44 -2.46 -8.27 11.31
N PHE A 45 -3.67 -8.27 11.86
CA PHE A 45 -4.16 -7.15 12.68
C PHE A 45 -3.21 -6.79 13.82
N GLN A 46 -2.59 -7.78 14.47
CA GLN A 46 -1.66 -7.52 15.58
C GLN A 46 -0.37 -6.85 15.09
N GLN A 47 0.21 -7.32 13.98
CA GLN A 47 1.36 -6.65 13.37
C GLN A 47 1.04 -5.22 12.92
N ALA A 48 -0.17 -5.00 12.37
CA ALA A 48 -0.63 -3.65 12.02
C ALA A 48 -0.72 -2.75 13.26
N ARG A 49 -1.25 -3.26 14.37
CA ARG A 49 -1.30 -2.54 15.65
C ARG A 49 0.11 -2.17 16.11
N ASP A 50 1.00 -3.15 16.20
CA ASP A 50 2.32 -2.94 16.79
C ASP A 50 3.18 -2.03 15.90
N ARG A 51 3.02 -2.10 14.58
CA ARG A 51 3.77 -1.28 13.62
C ARG A 51 3.30 0.17 13.54
N PHE A 52 2.02 0.42 13.71
CA PHE A 52 1.41 1.75 13.52
C PHE A 52 0.84 2.34 14.82
N ASP A 53 1.17 1.75 15.96
CA ASP A 53 0.68 2.12 17.30
C ASP A 53 -0.84 2.35 17.33
N LEU A 54 -1.58 1.39 16.77
CA LEU A 54 -3.04 1.51 16.70
C LEU A 54 -3.64 1.36 18.11
N GLY A 55 -4.61 2.21 18.44
CA GLY A 55 -5.27 2.21 19.74
C GLY A 55 -5.97 0.89 20.09
N SER A 56 -6.45 0.76 21.33
CA SER A 56 -7.05 -0.49 21.85
C SER A 56 -8.23 -1.03 21.04
N GLN A 57 -8.94 -0.16 20.30
CA GLN A 57 -10.09 -0.50 19.44
C GLN A 57 -9.69 -0.84 17.99
N TYR A 58 -8.40 -1.01 17.69
CA TYR A 58 -7.87 -1.21 16.33
C TYR A 58 -8.63 -2.26 15.50
N ARG A 59 -9.00 -3.40 16.10
CA ARG A 59 -9.73 -4.46 15.37
C ARG A 59 -11.07 -3.97 14.82
N ARG A 60 -11.80 -3.20 15.63
CA ARG A 60 -13.09 -2.62 15.23
C ARG A 60 -12.89 -1.54 14.18
N ILE A 61 -11.90 -0.67 14.38
CA ILE A 61 -11.59 0.42 13.45
C ILE A 61 -11.21 -0.13 12.07
N VAL A 62 -10.31 -1.11 12.03
CA VAL A 62 -9.86 -1.71 10.77
C VAL A 62 -11.00 -2.50 10.11
N ARG A 63 -11.88 -3.18 10.86
CA ARG A 63 -13.10 -3.78 10.29
C ARG A 63 -14.00 -2.75 9.60
N ASN A 64 -14.24 -1.61 10.23
CA ASN A 64 -15.02 -0.54 9.60
C ASN A 64 -14.34 -0.02 8.32
N TRP A 65 -13.01 -0.04 8.26
CA TRP A 65 -12.27 0.31 7.05
C TRP A 65 -12.38 -0.78 5.98
N GLN A 66 -12.36 -2.07 6.35
CA GLN A 66 -12.62 -3.18 5.44
C GLN A 66 -14.01 -3.06 4.83
N GLU A 67 -15.06 -2.82 5.62
CA GLU A 67 -16.43 -2.60 5.11
C GLU A 67 -16.52 -1.44 4.11
N ARG A 68 -15.68 -0.40 4.29
CA ARG A 68 -15.70 0.78 3.43
C ARG A 68 -14.82 0.67 2.19
N TYR A 69 -13.71 -0.07 2.27
CA TYR A 69 -12.66 -0.04 1.26
C TYR A 69 -12.37 -1.41 0.63
N SER A 70 -12.79 -2.53 1.22
CA SER A 70 -12.53 -3.86 0.68
C SER A 70 -13.11 -4.04 -0.72
N ASP A 71 -14.32 -3.51 -0.96
CA ASP A 71 -14.98 -3.59 -2.28
C ASP A 71 -14.36 -2.61 -3.30
N ASP A 72 -13.82 -1.47 -2.85
CA ASP A 72 -13.10 -0.49 -3.67
C ASP A 72 -11.70 -0.98 -4.08
N ILE A 73 -11.14 -1.95 -3.34
CA ILE A 73 -9.82 -2.51 -3.62
C ILE A 73 -10.01 -3.66 -4.60
N HIS A 74 -10.13 -3.32 -5.89
CA HIS A 74 -9.81 -4.28 -6.94
C HIS A 74 -8.34 -4.69 -6.77
N LEU A 75 -8.10 -5.79 -6.07
CA LEU A 75 -6.82 -6.48 -6.05
C LEU A 75 -6.46 -6.74 -7.52
N SER A 76 -5.50 -5.95 -8.03
CA SER A 76 -4.91 -6.14 -9.35
C SER A 76 -4.60 -7.63 -9.55
N LEU A 77 -5.00 -8.16 -10.71
CA LEU A 77 -5.12 -9.58 -11.04
C LEU A 77 -4.18 -10.50 -10.26
N GLN A 78 -4.76 -11.58 -9.72
CA GLN A 78 -4.03 -12.69 -9.13
C GLN A 78 -2.89 -13.16 -10.05
N ALA A 79 -1.77 -13.56 -9.45
CA ALA A 79 -0.64 -14.08 -10.20
C ALA A 79 -1.09 -15.26 -11.07
N MET A 80 -0.87 -15.17 -12.39
CA MET A 80 -1.25 -16.23 -13.33
C MET A 80 -0.76 -17.58 -12.83
N SER A 81 -1.68 -18.55 -12.77
CA SER A 81 -1.37 -19.94 -12.50
C SER A 81 -0.43 -20.51 -13.58
N GLY A 82 0.26 -21.60 -13.27
CA GLY A 82 1.19 -22.23 -14.21
C GLY A 82 0.55 -22.60 -15.56
N LYS A 83 -0.76 -22.89 -15.56
CA LYS A 83 -1.53 -23.17 -16.78
C LYS A 83 -1.74 -21.91 -17.62
N GLU A 84 -2.20 -20.83 -17.00
CA GLU A 84 -2.42 -19.54 -17.69
C GLU A 84 -1.13 -18.97 -18.28
N ARG A 85 0.01 -19.15 -17.60
CA ARG A 85 1.32 -18.77 -18.15
C ARG A 85 1.69 -19.58 -19.40
N THR A 86 1.31 -20.85 -19.44
CA THR A 86 1.62 -21.74 -20.56
C THR A 86 0.74 -21.42 -21.77
N ASP A 87 -0.53 -21.13 -21.53
CA ASP A 87 -1.50 -20.78 -22.57
C ASP A 87 -1.17 -19.42 -23.21
N VAL A 88 -0.77 -18.41 -22.43
CA VAL A 88 -0.30 -17.11 -22.96
C VAL A 88 0.94 -17.28 -23.83
N LYS A 89 1.91 -18.11 -23.40
CA LYS A 89 3.15 -18.37 -24.15
C LYS A 89 2.91 -19.10 -25.48
N ALA A 90 1.80 -19.83 -25.61
CA ALA A 90 1.41 -20.49 -26.86
C ALA A 90 0.79 -19.52 -27.88
N LEU A 91 0.29 -18.36 -27.42
CA LEU A 91 -0.35 -17.33 -28.23
C LEU A 91 0.61 -16.26 -28.75
N GLU A 92 1.82 -16.13 -28.19
CA GLU A 92 2.86 -15.18 -28.65
C GLU A 92 3.62 -15.66 -29.91
N LYS A 93 2.94 -16.36 -30.82
CA LYS A 93 3.50 -16.87 -32.09
C LYS A 93 3.43 -15.86 -33.23
#